data_AF-A0A8J2JJ92-F1
#
_entry.id   AF-A0A8J2JJ92-F1
#
_cell.length_a   1.000
_cell.length_b   1.000
_cell.length_c   1.000
_cell.angle_alpha   90.00
_cell.angle_beta   90.00
_cell.angle_gamma   90.00
#
_symmetry.space_group_name_H-M   'P 1'
#
loop_
_entity.id
_entity.type
_entity.pdbx_description
1 polymer ?
#
loop_
_entity_poly.entity_id
_entity_poly.type
_entity_poly.pdbx_seq_one_letter_code
_entity_poly.pdbx_strand_id
1 'polypeptide(L)' 'MEGREKDGEGTVEKENEVINGDTFSPGDVPDPDAIKMFVGQVPKHLSEAELRALFEEFGPVYQINVLRDKATKQSK' A
#
# COMPACT_ATOMS: atom_id res chain seq x y z
N MET A 1 43.97 27.08 2.90
CA MET A 1 42.90 27.14 3.91
C MET A 1 41.74 26.39 3.30
N GLU A 2 41.81 25.06 3.48
CA GLU A 2 40.83 24.30 4.30
C GLU A 2 39.56 24.10 3.49
N GLY A 3 39.30 22.90 2.96
CA GLY A 3 38.92 21.74 3.78
C GLY A 3 37.39 21.72 3.79
N ARG A 4 36.76 20.83 3.02
CA ARG A 4 35.93 19.71 3.52
C ARG A 4 34.89 20.23 4.52
N GLU A 5 33.59 20.12 4.25
CA GLU A 5 32.85 18.89 4.57
C GLU A 5 31.70 18.64 3.59
N LYS A 6 31.62 17.38 3.14
CA LYS A 6 30.41 16.81 2.56
C LYS A 6 29.51 16.46 3.73
N ASP A 7 28.40 17.16 3.89
CA ASP A 7 27.24 16.62 4.60
C ASP A 7 26.74 15.40 3.82
N GLY A 8 27.14 14.23 4.30
CA GLY A 8 26.52 12.97 3.93
C GLY A 8 25.12 12.95 4.52
N GLU A 9 24.12 13.09 3.65
CA GLU A 9 22.75 12.69 4.00
C GLU A 9 22.79 11.18 4.23
N GLY A 10 22.86 10.80 5.52
CA GLY A 10 22.71 9.43 5.93
C GLY A 10 21.32 8.97 5.52
N THR A 11 21.26 8.09 4.52
CA THR A 11 20.05 7.34 4.21
C THR A 11 19.76 6.45 5.41
N VAL A 12 18.90 6.91 6.31
CA VAL A 12 18.36 6.06 7.38
C VAL A 12 17.50 5.01 6.66
N GLU A 13 18.05 3.82 6.49
CA GLU A 13 17.31 2.62 6.10
C GLU A 13 16.36 2.28 7.26
N LYS A 14 15.24 3.01 7.34
CA LYS A 14 14.21 2.70 8.31
C LYS A 14 13.65 1.32 7.93
N GLU A 15 13.70 0.40 8.88
CA GLU A 15 13.22 -0.96 8.73
C GLU A 15 11.72 -0.98 8.40
N ASN A 16 11.32 -1.84 7.45
CA ASN A 16 9.91 -2.01 7.10
C ASN A 16 9.19 -2.78 8.21
N GLU A 17 8.01 -2.31 8.63
CA GLU A 17 7.19 -2.97 9.64
C GLU A 17 6.26 -4.01 9.00
N VAL A 18 6.15 -5.19 9.60
CA VAL A 18 5.24 -6.26 9.14
C VAL A 18 4.04 -6.33 10.08
N ILE A 19 2.84 -6.06 9.56
CA ILE A 19 1.58 -6.02 10.31
C ILE A 19 0.56 -6.87 9.58
N ASN A 20 -0.05 -7.85 10.27
CA ASN A 20 -1.04 -8.77 9.69
C ASN A 20 -0.60 -9.50 8.41
N GLY A 21 0.72 -9.63 8.19
CA GLY A 21 1.32 -10.25 7.00
C GLY A 21 1.59 -9.30 5.84
N ASP A 22 1.22 -8.04 5.97
CA ASP A 22 1.52 -6.97 5.02
C ASP A 22 2.76 -6.19 5.48
N THR A 23 3.63 -5.78 4.54
CA THR A 23 4.88 -5.06 4.83
C THR A 23 4.67 -3.58 4.51
N PHE A 24 4.88 -2.70 5.48
CA PHE A 24 4.65 -1.26 5.34
C PHE A 24 5.94 -0.48 5.45
N SER A 25 6.02 0.57 4.65
CA SER A 25 7.07 1.55 4.78
C SER A 25 6.91 2.33 6.08
N PRO A 26 8.01 2.74 6.72
CA PRO A 26 7.98 3.52 7.94
C PRO A 26 7.39 4.91 7.66
N GLY A 27 6.11 5.09 8.04
CA GLY A 27 5.28 6.27 7.74
C GLY A 27 3.93 5.93 7.08
N ASP A 28 3.82 4.75 6.49
CA ASP A 28 2.58 4.17 5.91
C ASP A 28 1.99 3.08 6.81
N VAL A 29 2.39 3.04 8.08
CA VAL A 29 1.89 2.08 9.06
C VAL A 29 0.48 2.51 9.48
N PRO A 30 -0.57 1.70 9.22
CA PRO A 30 -1.91 2.00 9.71
C PRO A 30 -1.96 2.06 11.24
N ASP A 31 -2.78 2.97 11.77
CA ASP A 31 -3.10 3.00 13.19
C ASP A 31 -3.71 1.65 13.66
N PRO A 32 -3.55 1.28 14.94
CA PRO A 32 -4.06 0.01 15.46
C PRO A 32 -5.60 -0.11 15.40
N ASP A 33 -6.32 1.00 15.21
CA ASP A 33 -7.78 1.03 15.00
C ASP A 33 -8.18 1.08 13.51
N ALA A 34 -7.21 1.07 12.58
CA ALA A 34 -7.48 0.99 11.16
C ALA A 34 -8.21 -0.31 10.80
N ILE A 35 -9.24 -0.18 9.95
CA ILE A 35 -10.15 -1.27 9.61
C ILE A 35 -9.86 -1.80 8.22
N LYS A 36 -9.74 -3.13 8.10
CA LYS A 36 -9.72 -3.81 6.80
C LYS A 36 -11.14 -3.97 6.26
N MET A 37 -11.39 -3.43 5.07
CA MET A 37 -12.70 -3.50 4.41
C MET A 37 -12.67 -4.46 3.21
N PHE A 38 -13.76 -5.20 3.01
CA PHE A 38 -13.99 -6.01 1.82
C PHE A 38 -15.12 -5.40 1.00
N VAL A 39 -14.83 -5.06 -0.26
CA VAL A 39 -15.78 -4.41 -1.16
C VAL A 39 -16.11 -5.37 -2.31
N GLY A 40 -17.38 -5.76 -2.41
CA GLY A 40 -17.88 -6.61 -3.50
C GLY A 40 -18.39 -5.79 -4.68
N GLN A 41 -18.73 -6.47 -5.79
CA GLN A 41 -19.31 -5.86 -6.98
C GLN A 41 -18.45 -4.75 -7.63
N VAL A 42 -17.14 -4.75 -7.37
CA VAL A 42 -16.21 -3.83 -8.03
C VAL A 42 -16.17 -4.16 -9.53
N PRO A 43 -16.46 -3.19 -10.43
CA PRO A 43 -16.36 -3.41 -11.86
C PRO A 43 -14.95 -3.87 -12.28
N LYS A 44 -14.87 -4.89 -13.15
CA LYS A 44 -13.60 -5.50 -13.59
C LYS A 44 -12.64 -4.54 -14.30
N HIS A 45 -13.16 -3.43 -14.83
CA HIS A 45 -12.37 -2.43 -15.54
C HIS A 45 -11.69 -1.43 -14.59
N LEU A 46 -12.14 -1.31 -13.34
CA LEU A 46 -11.53 -0.40 -12.37
C LEU A 46 -10.17 -0.91 -11.93
N SER A 47 -9.20 0.00 -11.95
CA SER A 47 -7.85 -0.21 -11.46
C SER A 47 -7.73 0.08 -9.97
N GLU A 48 -6.68 -0.43 -9.34
CA GLU A 48 -6.36 -0.14 -7.93
C GLU A 48 -6.13 1.35 -7.69
N ALA A 49 -5.55 2.07 -8.67
CA ALA A 49 -5.34 3.51 -8.59
C ALA A 49 -6.66 4.31 -8.57
N GLU A 50 -7.61 3.93 -9.41
CA GLU A 50 -8.95 4.55 -9.42
C GLU A 50 -9.72 4.27 -8.13
N LEU A 51 -9.63 3.03 -7.63
CA LEU A 51 -10.24 2.67 -6.34
C LEU A 51 -9.58 3.43 -5.18
N ARG A 52 -8.26 3.61 -5.21
CA ARG A 52 -7.53 4.39 -4.21
C ARG A 52 -8.00 5.83 -4.20
N ALA A 53 -8.02 6.50 -5.35
CA ALA A 53 -8.48 7.87 -5.45
C ALA A 53 -9.92 8.02 -4.92
N LEU A 54 -10.79 7.05 -5.22
CA LEU A 54 -12.18 7.05 -4.73
C LEU A 54 -12.28 6.89 -3.20
N PHE A 55 -11.49 5.98 -2.61
CA PHE A 55 -11.52 5.74 -1.16
C PHE A 55 -10.76 6.80 -0.36
N GLU A 56 -9.75 7.44 -0.96
CA GLU A 56 -8.98 8.52 -0.33
C GLU A 56 -9.84 9.75 0.00
N GLU A 57 -11.00 9.93 -0.67
CA GLU A 57 -11.98 10.96 -0.30
C GLU A 57 -12.58 10.76 1.10
N PHE A 58 -12.56 9.52 1.62
CA PHE A 58 -13.11 9.17 2.94
C PHE A 58 -12.03 9.03 4.03
N GLY A 59 -10.76 8.95 3.65
CA GLY A 59 -9.63 8.81 4.59
C GLY A 59 -8.41 8.15 3.95
N PRO A 60 -7.28 8.08 4.67
CA PRO A 60 -6.05 7.49 4.15
C PRO A 60 -6.23 6.02 3.80
N VAL A 61 -5.76 5.63 2.62
CA VAL A 61 -5.78 4.24 2.15
C VAL A 61 -4.36 3.67 2.17
N TYR A 62 -4.10 2.83 3.16
CA TYR A 62 -2.78 2.21 3.35
C TYR A 62 -2.49 1.12 2.31
N GLN A 63 -3.48 0.29 1.99
CA GLN A 63 -3.32 -0.81 1.07
C GLN A 63 -4.60 -1.13 0.31
N ILE A 64 -4.45 -1.45 -0.98
CA ILE A 64 -5.52 -1.98 -1.83
C ILE A 64 -5.03 -3.28 -2.45
N ASN A 65 -5.91 -4.27 -2.45
CA ASN A 65 -5.69 -5.52 -3.17
C ASN A 65 -6.98 -5.88 -3.91
N VAL A 66 -6.94 -5.88 -5.24
CA VAL A 66 -8.09 -6.28 -6.05
C VAL A 66 -8.00 -7.77 -6.35
N LEU A 67 -8.84 -8.57 -5.69
CA LEU A 67 -8.96 -10.00 -5.96
C LEU A 67 -9.57 -10.21 -7.35
N ARG A 68 -8.74 -10.61 -8.30
CA ARG A 68 -9.17 -10.97 -9.66
C ARG A 68 -9.14 -12.50 -9.80
N ASP A 69 -10.29 -13.09 -10.10
CA ASP A 69 -10.33 -14.49 -10.49
C ASP A 69 -9.57 -14.67 -11.81
N LYS A 70 -8.60 -15.60 -11.83
CA LYS A 70 -7.96 -16.07 -13.06
C LYS A 70 -8.98 -16.90 -13.82
N ALA A 71 -9.85 -16.25 -14.57
CA ALA A 71 -10.95 -16.88 -15.28
C ALA A 71 -10.50 -18.14 -16.07
N THR A 72 -11.00 -19.29 -15.60
CA THR A 72 -11.33 -20.53 -16.34
C THR A 72 -10.21 -21.55 -16.64
N LYS A 73 -10.00 -22.52 -15.74
CA LYS A 73 -9.71 -23.92 -16.16
C LYS A 73 -11.02 -24.70 -16.16
N GLN A 74 -11.81 -24.57 -17.22
CA GLN A 74 -12.92 -25.47 -17.46
C GLN A 74 -12.42 -26.92 -17.54
N SER A 75 -13.15 -27.85 -16.94
CA SER A 75 -13.20 -29.24 -17.40
C SER A 75 -14.67 -29.66 -17.43
N LYS A 76 -15.04 -30.34 -18.51
CA LYS A 76 -16.39 -30.74 -18.90
C LYS A 76 -17.19 -31.41 -17.79
#